data_AF-A0A1I4XMN6-F1
#
_entry.id   AF-A0A1I4XMN6-F1
#
_cell.length_a   1.000
_cell.length_b   1.000
_cell.length_c   1.000
_cell.angle_alpha   90.00
_cell.angle_beta   90.00
_cell.angle_gamma   90.00
#
_symmetry.space_group_name_H-M   'P 1'
#
loop_
_entity.id
_entity.type
_entity.pdbx_description
1 polymer ?
#
loop_
_entity_poly.entity_id
_entity_poly.type
_entity_poly.pdbx_seq_one_letter_code
_entity_poly.pdbx_strand_id
1 'polypeptide(L)'
;MDTILKIIAFVMLLVPTIYQAIAGFRTKDKEVVKKIAWQTVIMQVIGTLLAYFIFIKIGQDKQVAIYAGFVFFLSLVLLIFIQNILIFLRNNNNQ
;
A
#
# COMPACT_ATOMS: atom_id res chain seq x y z
N MET A 1 11.41 23.96 -1.51
CA MET A 1 12.00 22.65 -1.14
C MET A 1 10.98 21.76 -0.45
N ASP A 2 10.26 22.29 0.55
CA ASP A 2 9.32 21.52 1.37
C ASP A 2 8.15 20.90 0.58
N THR A 3 7.56 21.62 -0.38
CA THR A 3 6.48 21.08 -1.21
C THR A 3 6.92 19.87 -2.03
N ILE A 4 8.13 19.91 -2.59
CA ILE A 4 8.71 18.79 -3.36
C ILE A 4 8.92 17.59 -2.45
N LEU A 5 9.49 17.80 -1.26
CA LEU A 5 9.70 16.73 -0.28
C LEU A 5 8.39 16.10 0.20
N LYS A 6 7.33 16.90 0.39
CA LYS A 6 5.99 16.39 0.70
C LYS A 6 5.41 15.53 -0.42
N ILE A 7 5.58 15.94 -1.69
CA ILE A 7 5.16 15.15 -2.84
C ILE A 7 5.92 13.82 -2.89
N ILE A 8 7.24 13.84 -2.65
CA ILE A 8 8.06 12.62 -2.60
C ILE A 8 7.56 11.68 -1.50
N ALA A 9 7.32 12.21 -0.29
CA ALA A 9 6.79 11.41 0.83
C ALA A 9 5.41 10.81 0.51
N PHE A 10 4.53 11.57 -0.14
CA PHE A 10 3.23 11.07 -0.58
C PHE A 10 3.36 9.94 -1.63
N VAL A 11 4.23 10.11 -2.63
CA VAL A 11 4.48 9.09 -3.65
C VAL A 11 5.03 7.81 -3.02
N MET A 12 5.95 7.92 -2.05
CA MET A 12 6.50 6.76 -1.33
C MET A 12 5.42 5.96 -0.59
N LEU A 13 4.38 6.63 -0.07
CA LEU A 13 3.26 5.99 0.59
C LEU A 13 2.23 5.41 -0.39
N LEU A 14 2.08 6.01 -1.57
CA LEU A 14 1.09 5.62 -2.58
C LEU A 14 1.53 4.42 -3.43
N VAL A 15 2.82 4.33 -3.78
CA VAL A 15 3.37 3.28 -4.66
C VAL A 15 3.02 1.85 -4.22
N PRO A 16 3.14 1.46 -2.92
CA PRO A 16 2.77 0.12 -2.48
C PRO A 16 1.30 -0.23 -2.77
N THR A 17 0.40 0.75 -2.60
CA THR A 17 -1.03 0.60 -2.83
C THR A 17 -1.33 0.41 -4.32
N ILE A 18 -0.70 1.20 -5.20
CA ILE A 18 -0.83 1.05 -6.65
C ILE A 18 -0.28 -0.31 -7.10
N TYR A 19 0.87 -0.73 -6.56
CA TYR A 19 1.46 -2.03 -6.89
C TYR A 19 0.53 -3.20 -6.49
N GLN A 20 -0.04 -3.17 -5.27
CA GLN A 20 -1.03 -4.17 -4.83
C GLN A 20 -2.26 -4.21 -5.74
N ALA A 21 -2.78 -3.05 -6.14
CA ALA A 21 -3.94 -2.97 -7.00
C ALA A 21 -3.63 -3.62 -8.36
N ILE A 22 -2.57 -3.19 -9.05
CA ILE A 22 -2.25 -3.69 -10.39
C ILE A 22 -1.89 -5.18 -10.35
N ALA A 23 -0.93 -5.56 -9.50
CA ALA A 23 -0.43 -6.93 -9.47
C ALA A 23 -1.48 -7.90 -8.88
N GLY A 24 -2.19 -7.47 -7.82
CA GLY A 24 -3.19 -8.29 -7.14
C GLY A 24 -4.46 -8.52 -7.97
N PHE A 25 -4.92 -7.54 -8.76
CA PHE A 25 -6.08 -7.76 -9.66
C PHE A 25 -5.71 -8.54 -10.93
N ARG A 26 -4.44 -8.53 -11.35
CA ARG A 26 -3.97 -9.30 -12.51
C ARG A 26 -3.90 -10.80 -12.21
N THR A 27 -3.62 -11.19 -10.97
CA THR A 27 -3.50 -12.60 -10.60
C THR A 27 -4.85 -13.27 -10.43
N LYS A 28 -4.89 -14.55 -10.78
CA LYS A 28 -6.05 -15.42 -10.68
C LYS A 28 -5.98 -16.38 -9.50
N ASP A 29 -4.85 -16.38 -8.79
CA ASP A 29 -4.48 -17.34 -7.75
C ASP A 29 -4.32 -16.65 -6.40
N LYS A 30 -4.96 -17.22 -5.37
CA LYS A 30 -4.94 -16.72 -3.99
C LYS A 30 -3.54 -16.75 -3.37
N GLU A 31 -2.72 -17.74 -3.70
CA GLU A 31 -1.36 -17.84 -3.15
C GLU A 31 -0.47 -16.72 -3.67
N VAL A 32 -0.62 -16.39 -4.95
CA VAL A 32 0.08 -15.28 -5.59
C VAL A 32 -0.38 -13.94 -5.00
N VAL A 33 -1.69 -13.74 -4.76
CA VAL A 33 -2.19 -12.53 -4.05
C VAL A 33 -1.55 -12.39 -2.68
N LYS A 34 -1.46 -13.48 -1.90
CA LYS A 34 -0.84 -13.48 -0.57
C LYS A 34 0.65 -13.12 -0.63
N LYS A 35 1.37 -13.60 -1.64
CA LYS A 35 2.78 -13.24 -1.85
C LYS A 35 2.96 -11.75 -2.17
N ILE A 36 2.13 -11.22 -3.09
CA ILE A 36 2.14 -9.80 -3.45
C ILE A 36 1.75 -8.94 -2.23
N ALA A 37 0.76 -9.37 -1.45
CA ALA A 37 0.33 -8.71 -0.21
C ALA A 37 1.48 -8.57 0.80
N TRP A 38 2.26 -9.63 1.00
CA TRP A 38 3.43 -9.55 1.89
C TRP A 38 4.49 -8.57 1.37
N GLN A 39 4.73 -8.54 0.05
CA GLN A 39 5.65 -7.59 -0.55
C GLN A 39 5.16 -6.15 -0.37
N THR A 40 3.87 -5.88 -0.58
CA THR A 40 3.30 -4.53 -0.46
C THR A 40 3.25 -4.06 0.97
N VAL A 41 3.02 -4.94 1.95
CA VAL A 41 3.15 -4.63 3.38
C VAL A 41 4.56 -4.18 3.72
N ILE A 42 5.60 -4.92 3.26
CA ILE A 42 7.00 -4.53 3.49
C ILE A 42 7.30 -3.18 2.84
N MET A 43 6.86 -2.97 1.60
CA MET A 43 7.02 -1.70 0.90
C MET A 43 6.31 -0.54 1.63
N GLN A 44 5.13 -0.78 2.22
CA GLN A 44 4.39 0.23 2.98
C GLN A 44 5.13 0.63 4.26
N VAL A 45 5.71 -0.34 4.98
CA VAL A 45 6.52 -0.06 6.17
C VAL A 45 7.73 0.79 5.80
N ILE A 46 8.47 0.40 4.75
CA ILE A 46 9.63 1.16 4.27
C ILE A 46 9.22 2.57 3.81
N GLY A 47 8.15 2.69 3.02
CA GLY A 47 7.64 3.98 2.54
C GLY A 47 7.23 4.89 3.69
N THR A 48 6.62 4.34 4.74
CA THR A 48 6.22 5.10 5.94
C THR A 48 7.43 5.58 6.73
N LEU A 49 8.46 4.75 6.89
CA LEU A 49 9.71 5.15 7.54
C LEU A 49 10.42 6.27 6.75
N LEU A 50 10.50 6.14 5.42
CA LEU A 50 11.10 7.18 4.58
C LEU A 50 10.31 8.50 4.63
N ALA A 51 8.98 8.43 4.56
CA ALA A 51 8.13 9.61 4.75
C ALA A 51 8.38 10.25 6.11
N TYR A 52 8.43 9.45 7.19
CA TYR A 52 8.70 9.95 8.55
C TYR A 52 10.02 10.71 8.64
N PHE A 53 11.12 10.20 8.07
CA PHE A 53 12.39 10.93 8.01
C PHE A 53 12.30 12.23 7.21
N ILE A 54 11.57 12.23 6.09
CA ILE A 54 11.34 13.43 5.29
C ILE A 54 10.57 14.48 6.11
N PHE A 55 9.51 14.09 6.82
CA PHE A 55 8.70 14.99 7.65
C PHE A 55 9.50 15.61 8.80
N ILE A 56 10.39 14.84 9.44
CA ILE A 56 11.35 15.37 10.42
C ILE A 56 12.28 16.41 9.77
N LYS A 57 12.83 16.10 8.60
CA LYS A 57 13.79 16.98 7.90
C LYS A 57 13.20 18.34 7.51
N ILE A 58 11.91 18.38 7.16
CA ILE A 58 11.20 19.64 6.81
C ILE A 58 10.61 20.36 8.03
N GLY A 59 10.88 19.91 9.26
CA GLY A 59 10.37 20.52 10.49
C GLY A 59 8.84 20.41 10.66
N GLN A 60 8.19 19.47 9.96
CA GLN A 60 6.76 19.24 10.07
C GLN A 60 6.43 18.16 11.11
N ASP A 61 5.16 18.09 11.48
CA ASP A 61 4.69 17.07 12.40
C ASP A 61 4.85 15.66 11.81
N LYS A 62 5.79 14.92 12.39
CA LYS A 62 6.10 13.53 12.06
C LYS A 62 4.93 12.58 12.27
N GLN A 63 3.93 12.95 13.09
CA GLN A 63 2.72 12.16 13.25
C GLN A 63 1.93 12.07 11.94
N VAL A 64 1.97 13.09 11.09
CA VAL A 64 1.31 13.07 9.77
C VAL A 64 1.80 11.90 8.92
N ALA A 65 3.10 11.59 8.97
CA ALA A 65 3.67 10.45 8.26
C ALA A 65 3.11 9.12 8.77
N ILE A 66 2.94 8.99 10.10
CA ILE A 66 2.41 7.79 10.75
C ILE A 66 0.93 7.61 10.41
N TYR A 67 0.14 8.68 10.53
CA TYR A 67 -1.29 8.64 10.20
C TYR A 67 -1.52 8.33 8.72
N ALA A 68 -0.79 9.01 7.83
CA ALA A 68 -0.87 8.73 6.40
C ALA A 68 -0.43 7.29 6.09
N GLY A 69 0.69 6.83 6.67
CA GLY A 69 1.16 5.46 6.53
C GLY A 69 0.13 4.43 6.98
N PHE A 70 -0.57 4.69 8.09
CA PHE A 70 -1.64 3.82 8.58
C PHE A 70 -2.87 3.81 7.67
N VAL A 71 -3.27 4.97 7.13
CA VAL A 71 -4.37 5.06 6.15
C VAL A 71 -4.05 4.25 4.89
N PHE A 72 -2.83 4.37 4.36
CA PHE A 72 -2.42 3.57 3.21
C PHE A 72 -2.32 2.08 3.54
N PHE A 73 -1.86 1.72 4.74
CA PHE A 73 -1.87 0.34 5.21
C PHE A 73 -3.29 -0.24 5.28
N LEU A 74 -4.25 0.51 5.82
CA LEU A 74 -5.66 0.11 5.86
C LEU A 74 -6.21 -0.07 4.43
N SER A 75 -5.83 0.80 3.50
CA SER A 75 -6.22 0.69 2.10
C SER A 75 -5.69 -0.60 1.43
N LEU A 76 -4.47 -1.03 1.77
CA LEU A 76 -3.92 -2.30 1.31
C LEU A 76 -4.73 -3.50 1.83
N VAL A 77 -5.09 -3.50 3.11
CA VAL A 77 -5.89 -4.57 3.72
C VAL A 77 -7.25 -4.68 3.01
N LEU A 78 -7.91 -3.55 2.75
CA LEU A 78 -9.18 -3.53 2.01
C LEU A 78 -9.02 -4.07 0.59
N LEU A 79 -7.96 -3.67 -0.14
CA LEU A 79 -7.69 -4.18 -1.48
C LEU A 79 -7.49 -5.70 -1.50
N ILE A 80 -6.71 -6.24 -0.55
CA ILE A 80 -6.46 -7.68 -0.44
C ILE A 80 -7.78 -8.42 -0.13
N PHE A 81 -8.62 -7.85 0.73
CA PHE A 81 -9.92 -8.42 1.06
C PHE A 81 -10.83 -8.49 -0.17
N ILE A 82 -10.94 -7.40 -0.94
CA ILE A 82 -11.71 -7.36 -2.20
C ILE A 82 -11.17 -8.39 -3.20
N GLN A 83 -9.84 -8.47 -3.36
CA GLN A 83 -9.20 -9.43 -4.27
C GLN A 83 -9.54 -10.89 -3.90
N ASN A 84 -9.52 -11.22 -2.61
CA ASN A 84 -9.88 -12.55 -2.14
C ASN A 84 -11.36 -12.89 -2.39
N ILE A 85 -12.27 -11.93 -2.20
CA ILE A 85 -13.70 -12.09 -2.52
C ILE A 85 -13.89 -12.34 -4.03
N LEU A 86 -13.26 -11.53 -4.87
CA LEU A 86 -13.40 -11.67 -6.33
C LEU A 86 -12.87 -13.02 -6.83
N ILE A 87 -11.74 -13.49 -6.30
CA ILE A 87 -11.22 -14.81 -6.65
C ILE A 87 -12.19 -15.92 -6.18
N PHE A 88 -12.76 -15.80 -4.98
CA PHE A 88 -13.76 -16.75 -4.49
C PHE A 88 -15.01 -16.80 -5.39
N LEU A 89 -15.59 -15.65 -5.72
CA LEU A 89 -16.76 -15.57 -6.61
C LEU A 89 -16.46 -16.15 -7.99
N ARG A 90 -15.30 -15.86 -8.57
CA ARG A 90 -14.92 -16.40 -9.88
C ARG A 90 -14.75 -17.92 -9.85
N ASN A 91 -14.16 -18.45 -8.79
CA ASN A 91 -13.96 -19.90 -8.68
C ASN A 91 -15.30 -20.64 -8.52
N ASN A 92 -16.29 -20.05 -7.86
CA ASN A 92 -17.62 -20.65 -7.73
C ASN A 92 -18.49 -20.48 -8.99
N ASN A 93 -18.32 -19.40 -9.77
CA ASN A 93 -19.06 -19.22 -11.03
C ASN A 93 -18.52 -20.06 -12.19
N ASN A 94 -17.27 -20.56 -12.08
CA ASN A 94 -16.64 -21.42 -13.09
C ASN A 94 -16.78 -22.93 -12.76
N GLN A 95 -17.50 -23.28 -11.70
CA GLN A 95 -17.96 -24.64 -11.41
C GLN A 95 -19.37 -24.83 -11.95
#